data_AF-A0A0M6Y979-F1
#
_entry.id   AF-A0A0M6Y979-F1
#
_cell.length_a   1.000
_cell.length_b   1.000
_cell.length_c   1.000
_cell.angle_alpha   90.00
_cell.angle_beta   90.00
_cell.angle_gamma   90.00
#
_symmetry.space_group_name_H-M   'P 1'
#
loop_
_entity.id
_entity.type
_entity.pdbx_description
1 polymer ?
#
loop_
_entity_poly.entity_id
_entity_poly.type
_entity_poly.pdbx_seq_one_letter_code
_entity_poly.pdbx_strand_id
1 'polypeptide(L)'
;MTDRTRDEIARILKDNTRSKADRVDELLRMREDARALQRAATESPMGNETPDSSGLRDIDRALERLGHSDLTEAEENSAATL
;
A
#
# COMPACT_ATOMS: atom_id res chain seq x y z
N MET A 1 -3.22 2.23 -15.74
CA MET A 1 -4.25 2.01 -14.69
C MET A 1 -4.01 2.91 -13.47
N THR A 2 -3.34 4.05 -13.65
CA THR A 2 -2.73 4.86 -12.58
C THR A 2 -3.69 5.79 -11.87
N ASP A 3 -4.66 6.36 -12.58
CA ASP A 3 -5.51 7.42 -12.02
C ASP A 3 -6.45 6.88 -10.94
N ARG A 4 -7.04 5.70 -11.17
CA ARG A 4 -7.97 5.10 -10.21
C ARG A 4 -7.31 4.75 -8.87
N THR A 5 -6.12 4.16 -8.90
CA THR A 5 -5.38 3.79 -7.69
C THR A 5 -4.97 5.02 -6.90
N ARG A 6 -4.52 6.09 -7.56
CA ARG A 6 -4.20 7.37 -6.90
C ARG A 6 -5.42 8.02 -6.27
N ASP A 7 -6.57 8.00 -6.95
CA ASP A 7 -7.80 8.58 -6.42
C ASP A 7 -8.32 7.82 -5.20
N GLU A 8 -8.16 6.49 -5.18
CA GLU A 8 -8.48 5.62 -4.04
C GLU A 8 -7.58 5.95 -2.84
N ILE A 9 -6.26 6.01 -3.06
CA ILE A 9 -5.27 6.41 -2.05
C ILE A 9 -5.59 7.80 -1.48
N ALA A 10 -5.87 8.77 -2.36
CA ALA A 10 -6.19 10.12 -1.95
C ALA A 10 -7.48 10.18 -1.12
N ARG A 11 -8.48 9.35 -1.44
CA ARG A 11 -9.70 9.19 -0.64
C ARG A 11 -9.39 8.63 0.75
N ILE A 12 -8.61 7.56 0.84
CA ILE A 12 -8.22 6.94 2.13
C ILE A 12 -7.43 7.93 2.99
N LEU A 13 -6.47 8.65 2.42
CA LEU A 13 -5.67 9.64 3.16
C LEU A 13 -6.53 10.80 3.69
N LYS A 14 -7.52 11.25 2.91
CA LYS A 14 -8.42 12.36 3.27
C LYS A 14 -9.59 11.91 4.15
N ASP A 15 -9.82 10.62 4.31
CA ASP A 15 -10.91 10.10 5.13
C ASP A 15 -10.60 10.29 6.64
N ASN A 16 -11.04 11.43 7.17
CA ASN A 16 -10.90 11.75 8.58
C ASN A 16 -11.95 11.06 9.46
N THR A 17 -12.91 10.33 8.89
CA THR A 17 -13.91 9.58 9.66
C THR A 17 -13.35 8.27 10.19
N ARG A 18 -12.27 7.76 9.57
CA ARG A 18 -11.59 6.53 9.97
C ARG A 18 -10.37 6.83 10.85
N SER A 19 -10.01 5.88 11.72
CA SER A 19 -8.77 6.02 12.49
C SER A 19 -7.55 5.92 11.58
N LYS A 20 -6.40 6.37 12.07
CA LYS A 20 -5.13 6.24 11.35
C LYS A 20 -4.80 4.76 11.08
N ALA A 21 -5.09 3.88 12.05
CA ALA A 21 -4.87 2.44 11.94
C ALA A 21 -5.75 1.82 10.84
N ASP A 22 -7.03 2.18 10.77
CA ASP A 22 -7.94 1.67 9.73
C ASP A 22 -7.49 2.11 8.32
N ARG A 23 -6.99 3.34 8.19
CA ARG A 23 -6.45 3.86 6.92
C ARG A 23 -5.18 3.12 6.49
N VAL A 24 -4.30 2.81 7.44
CA VAL A 24 -3.10 2.00 7.19
C VAL A 24 -3.47 0.59 6.77
N ASP A 25 -4.41 -0.06 7.47
CA ASP A 25 -4.86 -1.42 7.17
C ASP A 25 -5.48 -1.51 5.76
N GLU A 26 -6.26 -0.51 5.36
CA GLU A 26 -6.82 -0.45 4.01
C GLU A 26 -5.75 -0.31 2.92
N LEU A 27 -4.75 0.56 3.15
CA LEU A 27 -3.62 0.72 2.22
C LEU A 27 -2.76 -0.55 2.14
N LEU A 28 -2.58 -1.29 3.24
CA LEU A 28 -1.88 -2.57 3.25
C LEU A 28 -2.62 -3.63 2.43
N ARG A 29 -3.95 -3.72 2.53
CA ARG A 29 -4.76 -4.62 1.70
C ARG A 29 -4.64 -4.28 0.21
N MET A 30 -4.74 -3.00 -0.13
CA MET A 30 -4.53 -2.55 -1.52
C MET A 30 -3.15 -2.95 -2.07
N ARG A 31 -2.12 -2.91 -1.21
CA ARG A 31 -0.76 -3.32 -1.58
C ARG A 31 -0.66 -4.82 -1.84
N GLU A 32 -1.32 -5.63 -1.01
CA GLU A 32 -1.36 -7.08 -1.19
C GLU A 32 -2.10 -7.46 -2.47
N ASP A 33 -3.25 -6.84 -2.74
CA ASP A 33 -4.00 -7.02 -3.98
C ASP A 33 -3.18 -6.66 -5.22
N ALA A 34 -2.48 -5.51 -5.17
CA ALA A 34 -1.60 -5.10 -6.26
C ALA A 34 -0.43 -6.08 -6.48
N ARG A 35 0.15 -6.65 -5.41
CA ARG A 35 1.15 -7.72 -5.52
C ARG A 35 0.57 -9.03 -6.06
N ALA A 36 -0.65 -9.39 -5.66
CA ALA A 36 -1.34 -10.56 -6.16
C ALA A 36 -1.59 -10.44 -7.67
N LEU A 37 -2.02 -9.26 -8.15
CA LEU A 37 -2.16 -8.95 -9.56
C LEU A 37 -0.82 -9.02 -10.31
N GLN A 38 0.28 -8.53 -9.71
CA GLN A 38 1.61 -8.69 -10.30
C GLN A 38 2.02 -10.15 -10.44
N ARG A 39 1.79 -10.99 -9.42
CA ARG A 39 2.07 -12.43 -9.49
C ARG A 39 1.24 -13.11 -10.58
N ALA A 40 -0.06 -12.83 -10.62
CA ALA A 40 -0.95 -13.35 -11.65
C ALA A 40 -0.53 -12.93 -13.07
N ALA A 41 -0.06 -11.69 -13.23
CA ALA A 41 0.48 -11.20 -14.51
C ALA A 41 1.79 -11.91 -14.90
N THR A 42 2.64 -12.27 -13.94
CA THR A 42 3.90 -12.98 -14.21
C THR A 42 3.74 -14.47 -14.47
N GLU A 43 2.66 -15.10 -13.99
CA GLU A 43 2.42 -16.55 -14.16
C GLU A 43 1.78 -16.91 -15.50
N SER A 44 1.23 -15.94 -16.25
CA SER A 44 0.69 -16.16 -17.59
C SER A 44 1.18 -15.07 -18.56
N PRO A 45 2.38 -15.23 -19.17
CA PRO A 45 3.06 -14.17 -19.92
C PRO A 45 2.44 -13.87 -21.29
N MET A 46 1.22 -14.34 -21.58
CA MET A 46 0.55 -14.06 -22.87
C MET A 46 -0.09 -12.66 -22.96
N GLY A 47 -0.05 -11.85 -21.90
CA GLY A 47 -0.48 -10.46 -21.89
C GLY A 47 0.72 -9.51 -22.01
N ASN A 48 0.81 -8.80 -23.12
CA ASN A 48 1.91 -7.87 -23.46
C ASN A 48 1.91 -6.56 -22.63
N GLU A 49 1.22 -6.54 -21.49
CA GLU A 49 1.12 -5.38 -20.61
C GLU A 49 2.08 -5.58 -19.44
N THR A 50 3.19 -4.86 -19.47
CA THR A 50 4.11 -4.76 -18.33
C THR A 50 3.28 -4.44 -17.09
N PRO A 51 3.31 -5.27 -16.03
CA PRO A 51 2.52 -5.00 -14.83
C PRO A 51 2.96 -3.65 -14.25
N ASP A 52 2.06 -2.68 -14.35
CA ASP A 52 2.32 -1.29 -14.02
C ASP A 52 2.61 -1.17 -12.51
N SER A 53 3.90 -1.12 -12.17
CA SER A 53 4.40 -1.06 -10.79
C SER A 53 4.20 0.30 -10.11
N SER A 54 3.66 1.28 -10.84
CA SER A 54 3.39 2.63 -10.31
C SER A 54 2.38 2.61 -9.15
N GLY A 55 1.37 1.74 -9.20
CA GLY A 55 0.36 1.61 -8.15
C GLY A 55 0.95 1.21 -6.80
N LEU A 56 1.87 0.25 -6.78
CA LEU A 56 2.55 -0.17 -5.54
C LEU A 56 3.37 0.96 -4.92
N ARG A 57 4.12 1.71 -5.75
CA ARG A 57 4.92 2.84 -5.28
C ARG A 57 4.05 3.95 -4.69
N ASP A 58 2.89 4.22 -5.31
CA ASP A 58 1.96 5.23 -4.81
C ASP A 58 1.35 4.79 -3.45
N ILE A 59 1.06 3.50 -3.26
CA ILE A 59 0.58 2.94 -1.98
C ILE A 59 1.67 3.01 -0.90
N ASP A 60 2.90 2.59 -1.21
CA ASP A 60 4.03 2.65 -0.28
C ASP A 60 4.26 4.10 0.20
N ARG A 61 4.22 5.08 -0.72
CA ARG A 61 4.32 6.51 -0.37
C ARG A 61 3.17 7.01 0.51
N ALA A 62 1.97 6.46 0.35
CA ALA A 62 0.84 6.82 1.18
C ALA A 62 0.97 6.27 2.61
N LEU A 63 1.48 5.04 2.74
CA LEU A 63 1.81 4.43 4.03
C LEU A 63 2.90 5.24 4.76
N GLU A 64 3.96 5.64 4.05
CA GLU A 64 4.99 6.54 4.58
C GLU A 64 4.39 7.88 5.08
N ARG A 65 3.44 8.47 4.34
CA ARG A 65 2.75 9.71 4.77
C ARG A 65 1.91 9.54 6.01
N LEU A 66 1.39 8.33 6.25
CA LEU A 66 0.74 7.98 7.50
C LEU A 66 1.76 7.59 8.58
N GLY A 67 3.08 7.70 8.36
CA GLY A 67 4.08 7.26 9.34
C GLY A 67 4.05 5.75 9.57
N HIS A 68 3.61 4.99 8.56
CA HIS A 68 3.83 3.56 8.45
C HIS A 68 4.98 3.35 7.46
N SER A 69 6.15 3.89 7.81
CA SER A 69 7.44 3.62 7.17
C SER A 69 7.96 2.22 7.55
N ASP A 70 7.35 1.64 8.59
CA ASP A 70 7.79 0.42 9.24
C ASP A 70 7.14 -0.83 8.70
N LEU A 71 7.68 -1.26 7.56
CA LEU A 71 7.86 -2.70 7.38
C LEU A 71 9.14 -3.19 8.11
N THR A 72 9.89 -2.30 8.77
CA THR A 72 11.14 -2.59 9.49
C THR A 72 11.21 -2.11 10.96
N GLU A 73 10.60 -1.00 11.41
CA GLU A 73 10.67 -0.58 12.85
C GLU A 73 9.46 -1.00 13.70
N ALA A 74 8.66 -1.98 13.30
CA ALA A 74 7.59 -2.51 14.15
C ALA A 74 8.10 -3.26 15.40
N GLU A 75 9.41 -3.53 15.52
CA GLU A 75 10.01 -4.11 16.73
C GLU A 75 10.64 -3.08 17.69
N GLU A 76 10.88 -1.83 17.30
CA GLU A 76 11.74 -0.95 18.11
C GLU A 76 11.01 -0.06 19.13
N ASN A 77 9.67 -0.03 19.13
CA ASN A 77 8.90 0.71 20.14
C ASN A 77 8.40 -0.15 21.32
N SER A 78 8.87 -1.40 21.43
CA SER A 78 8.62 -2.26 22.61
C SER A 78 9.79 -2.33 23.59
N ALA A 79 10.90 -1.63 23.33
CA ALA A 79 12.13 -1.69 24.15
C ALA A 79 12.28 -0.52 25.15
N ALA A 80 11.20 0.15 25.52
CA ALA A 80 11.20 1.15 26.61
C ALA A 80 10.47 0.60 27.85
N THR A 81 10.91 -0.55 28.38
CA THR A 81 10.63 -0.93 29.78
C THR A 81 11.72 -1.87 30.29
N LEU A 82 12.77 -1.30 30.90
CA LEU A 82 13.35 -1.69 32.20
C LEU A 82 14.54 -0.80 32.57
#